data_AF-H9FK90-F1
#
_entry.id   AF-H9FK90-F1
#
_cell.length_a   1.000
_cell.length_b   1.000
_cell.length_c   1.000
_cell.angle_alpha   90.00
_cell.angle_beta   90.00
_cell.angle_gamma   90.00
#
_symmetry.space_group_name_H-M   'P 1'
#
loop_
_entity.id
_entity.type
_entity.pdbx_description
1 polymer ?
#
loop_
_entity_poly.entity_id
_entity_poly.type
_entity_poly.pdbx_seq_one_letter_code
_entity_poly.pdbx_strand_id
1 'polypeptide(L)'
;AFWSEAPYLKVDTIAADESFSQVDFGGRLMKVNTEVRSFGPLTRNGFYLAFQDYGACMSLLSVRVFFKKCPSIVQNFAVFPETMTGAESTSLVIARGTCIPNAEEVDVPIKLYCNGDGEWMVPIGRCTCKPGYEPENSVACKACPAGTFKASQEAEGCSHCPSNSRSPAEASPICTCRTGYYRADFDPPEVACTSVPSGPRNVISIVNETSIILEWHPPRETGGR
;
A
#
# COMPACT_ATOMS: atom_id res chain seq x y z
N ALA A 1 -49.04 2.08 9.89
CA ALA A 1 -48.67 0.77 9.33
C ALA A 1 -49.31 -0.29 10.23
N PHE A 2 -50.19 -1.13 9.68
CA PHE A 2 -50.77 -2.23 10.44
C PHE A 2 -49.71 -3.32 10.60
N TRP A 3 -49.58 -3.89 11.80
CA TRP A 3 -48.79 -5.10 12.04
C TRP A 3 -49.47 -6.25 11.29
N SER A 4 -49.07 -6.50 10.05
CA SER A 4 -49.44 -7.72 9.35
C SER A 4 -48.59 -8.86 9.91
N GLU A 5 -49.17 -10.06 10.05
CA GLU A 5 -48.45 -11.33 10.15
C GLU A 5 -47.69 -11.64 8.83
N ALA A 6 -46.91 -10.69 8.34
CA ALA A 6 -45.89 -10.96 7.36
C ALA A 6 -44.93 -11.99 7.98
N PRO A 7 -44.40 -12.96 7.22
CA PRO A 7 -43.57 -14.02 7.80
C PRO A 7 -42.28 -13.41 8.36
N TYR A 8 -42.27 -13.17 9.67
CA TYR A 8 -41.06 -12.82 10.40
C TYR A 8 -40.16 -14.06 10.42
N LEU A 9 -38.91 -13.89 9.99
CA LEU A 9 -37.91 -14.94 10.13
C LEU A 9 -37.32 -14.85 11.54
N LYS A 10 -37.44 -15.93 12.32
CA LYS A 10 -36.82 -16.02 13.63
C LYS A 10 -35.29 -16.00 13.48
N VAL A 11 -34.64 -15.00 14.09
CA VAL A 11 -33.17 -14.90 14.13
C VAL A 11 -32.60 -15.85 15.19
N ASP A 12 -33.01 -15.70 16.45
CA ASP A 12 -32.59 -16.57 17.55
C ASP A 12 -33.53 -16.45 18.76
N THR A 13 -33.39 -17.34 19.74
CA THR A 13 -33.91 -17.18 21.10
C THR A 13 -32.86 -16.49 21.95
N ILE A 14 -33.20 -15.32 22.52
CA ILE A 14 -32.28 -14.57 23.37
C ILE A 14 -32.39 -15.07 24.82
N ALA A 15 -31.27 -15.51 25.39
CA ALA A 15 -31.16 -15.89 26.79
C ALA A 15 -30.30 -14.87 27.54
N ALA A 16 -30.42 -14.83 28.86
CA ALA A 16 -29.58 -14.03 29.73
C ALA A 16 -28.39 -14.86 30.20
N ASP A 17 -27.18 -14.30 30.14
CA ASP A 17 -25.99 -14.89 30.77
C ASP A 17 -26.13 -14.92 32.30
N GLU A 18 -26.63 -13.83 32.88
CA GLU A 18 -26.90 -13.68 34.31
C GLU A 18 -28.37 -13.34 34.58
N SER A 19 -28.95 -14.00 35.58
CA SER A 19 -30.30 -13.69 36.07
C SER A 19 -30.27 -12.83 37.34
N PHE A 20 -31.32 -12.02 37.50
CA PHE A 20 -31.52 -11.24 38.70
C PHE A 20 -32.11 -12.10 39.81
N SER A 21 -31.58 -11.96 41.02
CA SER A 21 -32.12 -12.58 42.23
C SER A 21 -32.65 -11.53 43.22
N GLN A 22 -33.47 -11.94 44.19
CA GLN A 22 -33.94 -11.03 45.25
C GLN A 22 -32.80 -10.41 46.08
N VAL A 23 -31.62 -11.05 46.10
CA VAL A 23 -30.44 -10.55 46.83
C VAL A 23 -29.84 -9.31 46.14
N ASP A 24 -29.93 -9.25 44.81
CA ASP A 24 -29.37 -8.15 44.00
C ASP A 24 -30.15 -6.83 44.20
N PHE A 25 -31.45 -6.93 44.52
CA PHE A 25 -32.30 -5.78 44.84
C PHE A 25 -31.90 -5.09 46.15
N GLY A 26 -31.42 -5.85 47.15
CA GLY A 26 -30.95 -5.30 48.43
C GLY A 26 -29.62 -4.54 48.32
N GLY A 27 -28.81 -4.86 47.31
CA GLY A 27 -27.49 -4.26 47.08
C GLY A 27 -27.43 -3.15 46.02
N ARG A 28 -28.57 -2.80 45.38
CA ARG A 28 -28.64 -1.90 44.20
C ARG A 28 -27.69 -2.32 43.05
N LEU A 29 -27.45 -3.62 42.89
CA LEU A 29 -26.59 -4.12 41.83
C LEU A 29 -27.43 -4.31 40.56
N MET A 30 -27.17 -3.50 39.52
CA MET A 30 -27.79 -3.68 38.21
C MET A 30 -26.94 -4.67 37.40
N LYS A 31 -27.48 -5.87 37.13
CA LYS A 31 -26.94 -6.81 36.14
C LYS A 31 -27.51 -6.45 34.77
N VAL A 32 -26.69 -6.35 33.73
CA VAL A 32 -27.16 -6.01 32.38
C VAL A 32 -26.55 -7.01 31.41
N ASN A 33 -27.41 -7.81 30.78
CA ASN A 33 -27.01 -8.76 29.75
C ASN A 33 -26.91 -8.07 28.39
N THR A 34 -25.88 -8.40 27.62
CA THR A 34 -25.67 -7.86 26.28
C THR A 34 -25.52 -9.00 25.28
N GLU A 35 -26.50 -9.16 24.41
CA GLU A 35 -26.52 -10.20 23.40
C GLU A 35 -26.36 -9.60 22.00
N VAL A 36 -25.43 -10.14 21.21
CA VAL A 36 -25.21 -9.73 19.82
C VAL A 36 -25.56 -10.89 18.90
N ARG A 37 -26.42 -10.62 17.92
CA ARG A 37 -26.78 -11.57 16.86
C ARG A 37 -26.67 -10.92 15.50
N SER A 38 -26.17 -11.68 14.53
CA SER A 38 -26.09 -11.30 13.13
C SER A 38 -27.19 -11.98 12.33
N PHE A 39 -27.62 -11.33 11.24
CA PHE A 39 -28.57 -11.86 10.29
C PHE A 39 -28.28 -11.28 8.91
N GLY A 40 -28.62 -12.01 7.86
CA GLY A 40 -28.37 -11.62 6.48
C GLY A 40 -28.32 -12.81 5.54
N PRO A 41 -28.01 -12.59 4.25
CA PRO A 41 -27.82 -11.29 3.61
C PRO A 41 -29.14 -10.51 3.46
N LEU A 42 -29.09 -9.19 3.65
CA LEU A 42 -30.23 -8.31 3.42
C LEU A 42 -30.30 -7.92 1.94
N THR A 43 -31.45 -8.14 1.30
CA THR A 43 -31.65 -7.90 -0.15
C THR A 43 -32.68 -6.82 -0.47
N ARG A 44 -33.43 -6.35 0.53
CA ARG A 44 -34.45 -5.31 0.40
C ARG A 44 -33.93 -3.99 0.99
N ASN A 45 -34.63 -2.89 0.70
CA ASN A 45 -34.24 -1.53 1.12
C ASN A 45 -34.33 -1.27 2.63
N GLY A 46 -34.85 -2.21 3.41
CA GLY A 46 -35.00 -2.11 4.85
C GLY A 46 -35.55 -3.39 5.45
N PHE A 47 -35.65 -3.41 6.77
CA PHE A 47 -36.19 -4.53 7.55
C PHE A 47 -36.90 -4.00 8.80
N TYR A 48 -37.72 -4.85 9.39
CA TYR A 48 -38.34 -4.62 10.69
C TYR A 48 -37.79 -5.65 11.67
N LEU A 49 -37.53 -5.21 12.91
CA LEU A 49 -37.21 -6.09 14.03
C LEU A 49 -38.44 -6.22 14.93
N ALA A 50 -38.66 -7.43 15.45
CA ALA A 50 -39.71 -7.72 16.41
C ALA A 50 -39.15 -8.63 17.52
N PHE A 51 -39.66 -8.46 18.74
CA PHE A 51 -39.35 -9.30 19.89
C PHE A 51 -40.63 -10.00 20.31
N GLN A 52 -40.55 -11.32 20.47
CA GLN A 52 -41.68 -12.14 20.90
C GLN A 52 -41.40 -12.68 22.29
N ASP A 53 -42.29 -12.37 23.23
CA ASP A 53 -42.24 -12.86 24.61
C ASP A 53 -43.39 -13.86 24.85
N TYR A 54 -43.08 -14.94 25.57
CA TYR A 54 -44.01 -16.00 25.96
C TYR A 54 -44.23 -16.07 27.49
N GLY A 55 -43.82 -15.05 28.24
CA GLY A 55 -44.04 -14.93 29.68
C GLY A 55 -42.77 -14.75 30.52
N ALA A 56 -41.71 -14.19 29.95
CA ALA A 56 -40.46 -13.91 30.66
C ALA A 56 -40.57 -12.64 31.52
N CYS A 57 -39.92 -12.65 32.69
CA CYS A 57 -39.74 -11.43 33.49
C CYS A 57 -38.47 -10.71 33.01
N MET A 58 -38.60 -9.86 31.99
CA MET A 58 -37.48 -9.13 31.39
C MET A 58 -37.79 -7.66 31.14
N SER A 59 -36.75 -6.85 31.00
CA SER A 59 -36.84 -5.46 30.55
C SER A 59 -35.82 -5.23 29.43
N LEU A 60 -36.28 -4.68 28.30
CA LEU A 60 -35.44 -4.37 27.16
C LEU A 60 -34.90 -2.93 27.31
N LEU A 61 -33.62 -2.80 27.64
CA LEU A 61 -33.01 -1.50 27.94
C LEU A 61 -32.57 -0.72 26.70
N SER A 62 -31.97 -1.41 25.72
CA SER A 62 -31.43 -0.78 24.51
C SER A 62 -31.38 -1.79 23.37
N VAL A 63 -31.73 -1.33 22.17
CA VAL A 63 -31.56 -2.09 20.92
C VAL A 63 -30.69 -1.26 20.00
N ARG A 64 -29.51 -1.77 19.66
CA ARG A 64 -28.60 -1.15 18.71
C ARG A 64 -28.46 -2.05 17.50
N VAL A 65 -28.81 -1.51 16.33
CA VAL A 65 -28.60 -2.17 15.06
C VAL A 65 -27.44 -1.50 14.33
N PHE A 66 -26.51 -2.30 13.85
CA PHE A 66 -25.32 -1.83 13.15
C PHE A 66 -24.88 -2.86 12.12
N PHE A 67 -24.02 -2.44 11.21
CA PHE A 67 -23.29 -3.30 10.30
C PHE A 67 -21.80 -3.01 10.47
N LYS A 68 -20.97 -3.98 10.09
CA LYS A 68 -19.52 -3.83 10.10
C LYS A 68 -19.02 -3.56 8.68
N LYS A 69 -17.91 -2.85 8.59
CA LYS A 69 -17.23 -2.54 7.34
C LYS A 69 -15.74 -2.38 7.60
N CYS A 70 -14.93 -2.72 6.61
CA CYS A 70 -13.53 -2.36 6.61
C CYS A 70 -13.38 -0.96 6.00
N PRO A 71 -12.75 0.00 6.72
CA PRO A 71 -12.60 1.36 6.24
C PRO A 71 -11.64 1.42 5.05
N SER A 72 -11.72 2.49 4.26
CA SER A 72 -10.74 2.74 3.19
C SER A 72 -9.35 2.94 3.81
N ILE A 73 -8.34 2.23 3.29
CA ILE A 73 -6.95 2.35 3.76
C ILE A 73 -5.98 2.42 2.59
N VAL A 74 -4.76 2.89 2.88
CA VAL A 74 -3.61 2.74 1.98
C VAL A 74 -2.64 1.77 2.63
N GLN A 75 -2.30 0.70 1.91
CA GLN A 75 -1.34 -0.30 2.37
C GLN A 75 -0.50 -0.77 1.18
N ASN A 76 0.81 -0.91 1.38
CA ASN A 76 1.75 -1.28 0.32
C ASN A 76 1.62 -0.42 -0.95
N PHE A 77 1.45 0.91 -0.77
CA PHE A 77 1.25 1.90 -1.84
C PHE A 77 0.03 1.62 -2.74
N ALA A 78 -0.94 0.85 -2.25
CA ALA A 78 -2.22 0.65 -2.91
C ALA A 78 -3.37 1.14 -2.01
N VAL A 79 -4.34 1.81 -2.63
CA VAL A 79 -5.61 2.18 -2.00
C VAL A 79 -6.54 0.98 -2.04
N PHE A 80 -7.06 0.61 -0.88
CA PHE A 80 -8.16 -0.34 -0.74
C PHE A 80 -9.41 0.43 -0.35
N PRO A 81 -10.50 0.36 -1.15
CA PRO A 81 -11.71 1.10 -0.87
C PRO A 81 -12.44 0.51 0.34
N GLU A 82 -13.32 1.33 0.92
CA GLU A 82 -14.26 0.86 1.94
C GLU A 82 -15.03 -0.37 1.43
N THR A 83 -15.04 -1.44 2.23
CA THR A 83 -15.62 -2.73 1.84
C THR A 83 -16.54 -3.24 2.94
N MET A 84 -17.77 -3.59 2.58
CA MET A 84 -18.74 -4.19 3.50
C MET A 84 -18.32 -5.61 3.85
N THR A 85 -18.51 -6.01 5.11
CA THR A 85 -18.29 -7.40 5.52
C THR A 85 -19.31 -8.32 4.83
N GLY A 86 -19.00 -9.61 4.73
CA GLY A 86 -19.97 -10.58 4.25
C GLY A 86 -21.09 -10.84 5.27
N ALA A 87 -22.05 -11.68 4.89
CA ALA A 87 -23.23 -11.97 5.69
C ALA A 87 -22.94 -12.84 6.94
N GLU A 88 -21.86 -13.62 6.91
CA GLU A 88 -21.45 -14.53 7.98
C GLU A 88 -20.20 -14.01 8.71
N SER A 89 -20.03 -14.38 9.97
CA SER A 89 -18.87 -13.97 10.78
C SER A 89 -17.54 -14.51 10.23
N THR A 90 -17.55 -15.68 9.60
CA THR A 90 -16.38 -16.32 8.97
C THR A 90 -16.15 -15.88 7.52
N SER A 91 -16.97 -14.96 7.01
CA SER A 91 -16.86 -14.50 5.63
C SER A 91 -15.58 -13.69 5.39
N LEU A 92 -15.04 -13.83 4.18
CA LEU A 92 -13.88 -13.07 3.70
C LEU A 92 -14.24 -12.42 2.36
N VAL A 93 -14.34 -11.10 2.36
CA VAL A 93 -14.67 -10.32 1.16
C VAL A 93 -13.38 -9.78 0.55
N ILE A 94 -13.20 -10.02 -0.75
CA ILE A 94 -12.02 -9.57 -1.48
C ILE A 94 -12.19 -8.11 -1.88
N ALA A 95 -11.28 -7.25 -1.42
CA ALA A 95 -11.11 -5.89 -1.91
C ALA A 95 -9.94 -5.85 -2.90
N ARG A 96 -10.20 -5.31 -4.10
CA ARG A 96 -9.15 -5.05 -5.10
C ARG A 96 -8.47 -3.73 -4.76
N GLY A 97 -7.14 -3.74 -4.72
CA GLY A 97 -6.36 -2.52 -4.53
C GLY A 97 -6.10 -1.82 -5.86
N THR A 98 -5.79 -0.53 -5.79
CA THR A 98 -5.31 0.28 -6.92
C THR A 98 -4.11 1.09 -6.46
N CYS A 99 -3.03 1.11 -7.23
CA CYS A 99 -1.85 1.89 -6.85
C CYS A 99 -2.19 3.36 -6.63
N ILE A 100 -1.57 3.96 -5.61
CA ILE A 100 -1.65 5.40 -5.38
C ILE A 100 -1.05 6.18 -6.57
N PRO A 101 -1.34 7.48 -6.72
CA PRO A 101 -0.69 8.31 -7.72
C PRO A 101 0.84 8.22 -7.65
N ASN A 102 1.49 8.17 -8.81
CA ASN A 102 2.95 8.02 -8.97
C ASN A 102 3.53 6.68 -8.44
N ALA A 103 2.69 5.69 -8.18
CA ALA A 103 3.10 4.31 -7.93
C ALA A 103 2.72 3.38 -9.10
N GLU A 104 3.40 2.26 -9.19
CA GLU A 104 3.22 1.24 -10.23
C GLU A 104 3.23 -0.16 -9.62
N GLU A 105 2.52 -1.09 -10.27
CA GLU A 105 2.35 -2.46 -9.80
C GLU A 105 3.68 -3.21 -9.90
N VAL A 106 4.05 -3.92 -8.85
CA VAL A 106 5.20 -4.83 -8.85
C VAL A 106 4.72 -6.27 -8.77
N ASP A 107 3.85 -6.54 -7.78
CA ASP A 107 3.33 -7.87 -7.51
C ASP A 107 1.81 -7.87 -7.76
N VAL A 108 1.35 -8.65 -8.74
CA VAL A 108 -0.06 -8.74 -9.16
C VAL A 108 -0.59 -10.14 -8.81
N PRO A 109 -1.82 -10.29 -8.28
CA PRO A 109 -2.83 -9.25 -8.08
C PRO A 109 -2.75 -8.53 -6.73
N ILE A 110 -3.13 -7.25 -6.72
CA ILE A 110 -3.21 -6.44 -5.50
C ILE A 110 -4.57 -6.65 -4.83
N LYS A 111 -4.58 -7.38 -3.72
CA LYS A 111 -5.80 -7.78 -3.00
C LYS A 111 -5.63 -7.65 -1.49
N LEU A 112 -6.73 -7.33 -0.83
CA LEU A 112 -6.88 -7.35 0.62
C LEU A 112 -8.18 -8.06 0.98
N TYR A 113 -8.26 -8.64 2.16
CA TYR A 113 -9.44 -9.39 2.61
C TYR A 113 -10.06 -8.71 3.82
N CYS A 114 -11.35 -8.39 3.72
CA CYS A 114 -12.15 -7.87 4.81
C CYS A 114 -12.88 -9.04 5.48
N ASN A 115 -12.64 -9.26 6.79
CA ASN A 115 -13.30 -10.34 7.54
C ASN A 115 -14.70 -9.93 8.06
N GLY A 116 -15.44 -10.87 8.63
CA GLY A 116 -16.76 -10.62 9.22
C GLY A 116 -16.77 -9.63 10.40
N ASP A 117 -15.61 -9.34 10.98
CA ASP A 117 -15.44 -8.40 12.09
C ASP A 117 -15.10 -6.97 11.66
N GLY A 118 -14.97 -6.72 10.35
CA GLY A 118 -14.63 -5.41 9.82
C GLY A 118 -13.14 -5.08 9.91
N GLU A 119 -12.30 -6.11 10.05
CA GLU A 119 -10.84 -5.99 10.08
C GLU A 119 -10.21 -6.43 8.76
N TRP A 120 -9.16 -5.71 8.38
CA TRP A 120 -8.33 -6.06 7.24
C TRP A 120 -7.34 -7.18 7.60
N MET A 121 -7.33 -8.21 6.76
CA MET A 121 -6.39 -9.33 6.86
C MET A 121 -5.16 -9.11 5.98
N VAL A 122 -4.35 -10.16 5.78
CA VAL A 122 -3.07 -10.08 5.05
C VAL A 122 -3.21 -9.56 3.60
N PRO A 123 -2.38 -8.57 3.20
CA PRO A 123 -2.32 -8.10 1.82
C PRO A 123 -1.62 -9.11 0.90
N ILE A 124 -2.09 -9.18 -0.34
CA ILE A 124 -1.44 -9.86 -1.45
C ILE A 124 -1.09 -8.81 -2.49
N GLY A 125 0.15 -8.85 -2.98
CA GLY A 125 0.64 -7.88 -3.95
C GLY A 125 0.98 -6.52 -3.32
N ARG A 126 1.62 -5.67 -4.13
CA ARG A 126 2.03 -4.32 -3.73
C ARG A 126 2.30 -3.44 -4.93
N CYS A 127 2.28 -2.14 -4.69
CA CYS A 127 2.84 -1.14 -5.58
C CYS A 127 4.14 -0.59 -4.99
N THR A 128 4.94 0.05 -5.83
CA THR A 128 6.08 0.86 -5.40
C THR A 128 6.09 2.17 -6.17
N CYS A 129 6.72 3.20 -5.60
CA CYS A 129 6.83 4.48 -6.30
C CYS A 129 7.60 4.34 -7.61
N LYS A 130 7.09 4.96 -8.67
CA LYS A 130 7.69 4.99 -10.00
C LYS A 130 9.10 5.60 -9.98
N PRO A 131 9.92 5.40 -11.02
CA PRO A 131 11.16 6.16 -11.21
C PRO A 131 10.91 7.66 -11.07
N GLY A 132 11.83 8.36 -10.41
CA GLY A 132 11.69 9.77 -10.04
C GLY A 132 10.81 10.04 -8.80
N TYR A 133 10.22 9.03 -8.16
CA TYR A 133 9.39 9.22 -6.97
C TYR A 133 9.86 8.36 -5.79
N GLU A 134 9.95 8.97 -4.61
CA GLU A 134 10.29 8.31 -3.36
C GLU A 134 9.08 8.16 -2.43
N PRO A 135 9.08 7.14 -1.56
CA PRO A 135 8.00 6.94 -0.60
C PRO A 135 7.98 8.03 0.47
N GLU A 136 6.80 8.62 0.70
CA GLU A 136 6.53 9.57 1.78
C GLU A 136 5.49 8.97 2.74
N ASN A 137 5.91 8.72 3.99
CA ASN A 137 5.09 8.14 5.06
C ASN A 137 4.36 6.83 4.69
N SER A 138 4.89 6.07 3.70
CA SER A 138 4.31 4.81 3.19
C SER A 138 2.90 4.91 2.58
N VAL A 139 2.38 6.13 2.40
CA VAL A 139 1.02 6.40 1.89
C VAL A 139 1.00 7.31 0.65
N ALA A 140 2.13 7.95 0.35
CA ALA A 140 2.30 8.84 -0.79
C ALA A 140 3.62 8.53 -1.53
N CYS A 141 3.66 8.89 -2.82
CA CYS A 141 4.87 8.89 -3.63
C CYS A 141 5.18 10.34 -4.03
N LYS A 142 6.25 10.88 -3.46
CA LYS A 142 6.69 12.26 -3.65
C LYS A 142 7.75 12.34 -4.73
N ALA A 143 7.70 13.41 -5.53
CA ALA A 143 8.70 13.66 -6.55
C ALA A 143 10.09 13.88 -5.93
N CYS A 144 11.12 13.25 -6.51
CA CYS A 144 12.50 13.53 -6.15
C CYS A 144 12.78 15.03 -6.32
N PRO A 145 13.37 15.70 -5.31
CA PRO A 145 13.72 17.11 -5.44
C PRO A 145 14.79 17.34 -6.51
N ALA A 146 14.92 18.59 -6.97
CA ALA A 146 16.00 18.96 -7.89
C ALA A 146 17.39 18.61 -7.29
N GLY A 147 18.27 18.05 -8.12
CA GLY A 147 19.58 17.56 -7.71
C GLY A 147 19.60 16.10 -7.24
N THR A 148 18.43 15.44 -7.14
CA THR A 148 18.32 14.00 -6.89
C THR A 148 17.62 13.29 -8.05
N PHE A 149 17.70 11.96 -8.05
CA PHE A 149 17.04 11.10 -9.02
C PHE A 149 16.68 9.75 -8.39
N LYS A 150 15.81 9.00 -9.07
CA LYS A 150 15.55 7.59 -8.75
C LYS A 150 15.35 6.80 -10.04
N ALA A 151 16.29 5.92 -10.36
CA ALA A 151 16.33 5.24 -11.65
C ALA A 151 15.24 4.18 -11.87
N SER A 152 14.90 3.42 -10.83
CA SER A 152 14.03 2.26 -10.95
C SER A 152 13.11 2.09 -9.74
N GLN A 153 12.18 1.13 -9.81
CA GLN A 153 11.25 0.81 -8.71
C GLN A 153 11.94 0.10 -7.55
N GLU A 154 13.07 -0.57 -7.79
CA GLU A 154 13.86 -1.32 -6.81
C GLU A 154 14.73 -0.39 -5.95
N ALA A 155 14.98 0.84 -6.41
CA ALA A 155 15.70 1.83 -5.62
C ALA A 155 14.86 2.24 -4.40
N GLU A 156 15.51 2.28 -3.22
CA GLU A 156 14.85 2.56 -1.93
C GLU A 156 14.27 3.98 -1.85
N GLY A 157 14.95 4.95 -2.45
CA GLY A 157 14.54 6.37 -2.44
C GLY A 157 15.35 7.20 -3.43
N CYS A 158 15.19 8.52 -3.37
CA CYS A 158 15.94 9.42 -4.23
C CYS A 158 17.40 9.52 -3.79
N SER A 159 18.33 9.43 -4.74
CA SER A 159 19.77 9.57 -4.52
C SER A 159 20.29 10.84 -5.18
N HIS A 160 21.38 11.40 -4.65
CA HIS A 160 22.00 12.57 -5.25
C HIS A 160 22.59 12.25 -6.62
N CYS A 161 22.50 13.22 -7.54
CA CYS A 161 23.13 13.08 -8.85
C CYS A 161 24.64 12.78 -8.72
N PRO A 162 25.15 11.77 -9.44
CA PRO A 162 26.57 11.45 -9.41
C PRO A 162 27.41 12.54 -10.08
N SER A 163 28.72 12.49 -9.88
CA SER A 163 29.66 13.48 -10.41
C SER A 163 29.47 13.75 -11.91
N ASN A 164 29.68 15.00 -12.32
CA ASN A 164 29.52 15.48 -13.69
C ASN A 164 28.10 15.31 -14.28
N SER A 165 27.08 15.16 -13.43
CA SER A 165 25.67 15.13 -13.85
C SER A 165 24.82 16.15 -13.06
N ARG A 166 23.56 16.34 -13.48
CA ARG A 166 22.57 17.23 -12.83
C ARG A 166 21.12 16.84 -13.18
N SER A 167 20.20 17.08 -12.26
CA SER A 167 18.74 17.03 -12.46
C SER A 167 18.11 18.38 -12.07
N PRO A 168 17.83 19.27 -13.04
CA PRO A 168 17.27 20.59 -12.72
C PRO A 168 15.77 20.56 -12.38
N ALA A 169 15.07 19.51 -12.80
CA ALA A 169 13.64 19.33 -12.56
C ALA A 169 13.38 18.30 -11.46
N GLU A 170 12.24 18.43 -10.79
CA GLU A 170 11.72 17.42 -9.88
C GLU A 170 11.29 16.15 -10.65
N ALA A 171 11.11 15.06 -9.91
CA ALA A 171 10.69 13.76 -10.44
C ALA A 171 11.62 13.16 -11.52
N SER A 172 12.92 13.45 -11.44
CA SER A 172 13.90 12.98 -12.43
C SER A 172 14.23 11.49 -12.24
N PRO A 173 14.03 10.63 -13.24
CA PRO A 173 14.48 9.24 -13.17
C PRO A 173 15.98 9.08 -13.45
N ILE A 174 16.61 10.07 -14.12
CA ILE A 174 18.03 10.04 -14.45
C ILE A 174 18.62 11.45 -14.39
N CYS A 175 19.86 11.56 -13.93
CA CYS A 175 20.60 12.82 -13.98
C CYS A 175 21.25 13.02 -15.34
N THR A 176 20.92 14.12 -16.03
CA THR A 176 21.55 14.50 -17.30
C THR A 176 23.03 14.84 -17.11
N CYS A 177 23.89 14.43 -18.04
CA CYS A 177 25.31 14.77 -17.99
C CYS A 177 25.53 16.26 -18.22
N ARG A 178 26.55 16.83 -17.57
CA ARG A 178 27.02 18.18 -17.84
C ARG A 178 27.68 18.22 -19.24
N THR A 179 27.72 19.42 -19.82
CA THR A 179 28.36 19.64 -21.13
C THR A 179 29.80 19.11 -21.14
N GLY A 180 30.13 18.28 -22.13
CA GLY A 180 31.46 17.64 -22.26
C GLY A 180 31.61 16.28 -21.55
N TYR A 181 30.56 15.81 -20.88
CA TYR A 181 30.52 14.50 -20.24
C TYR A 181 29.38 13.65 -20.79
N TYR A 182 29.57 12.33 -20.73
CA TYR A 182 28.72 11.33 -21.37
C TYR A 182 28.60 10.08 -20.49
N ARG A 183 27.60 9.24 -20.77
CA ARG A 183 27.49 7.86 -20.27
C ARG A 183 27.45 6.91 -21.46
N ALA A 184 28.07 5.74 -21.32
CA ALA A 184 27.92 4.68 -22.30
C ALA A 184 26.53 4.03 -22.18
N ASP A 185 26.06 3.36 -23.23
CA ASP A 185 24.71 2.75 -23.26
C ASP A 185 24.51 1.65 -22.19
N PHE A 186 25.61 1.03 -21.75
CA PHE A 186 25.61 -0.02 -20.72
C PHE A 186 25.92 0.51 -19.31
N ASP A 187 26.22 1.80 -19.17
CA ASP A 187 26.49 2.41 -17.87
C ASP A 187 25.17 2.64 -17.12
N PRO A 188 25.04 2.16 -15.88
CA PRO A 188 23.82 2.35 -15.11
C PRO A 188 23.64 3.84 -14.69
N PRO A 189 22.41 4.33 -14.46
CA PRO A 189 22.16 5.74 -14.15
C PRO A 189 22.91 6.27 -12.92
N GLU A 190 23.29 5.38 -12.00
CA GLU A 190 23.98 5.67 -10.75
C GLU A 190 25.46 6.01 -10.93
N VAL A 191 26.08 5.63 -12.06
CA VAL A 191 27.49 5.98 -12.28
C VAL A 191 27.65 7.41 -12.77
N ALA A 192 28.81 7.99 -12.43
CA ALA A 192 29.19 9.34 -12.86
C ALA A 192 29.33 9.44 -14.37
N CYS A 193 29.06 10.64 -14.91
CA CYS A 193 29.37 10.91 -16.31
C CYS A 193 30.88 11.07 -16.49
N THR A 194 31.38 10.52 -17.59
CA THR A 194 32.80 10.47 -17.93
C THR A 194 33.07 11.28 -19.18
N SER A 195 34.31 11.70 -19.40
CA SER A 195 34.71 12.48 -20.57
C SER A 195 35.65 11.67 -21.47
N VAL A 196 35.90 12.17 -22.67
CA VAL A 196 36.89 11.57 -23.56
C VAL A 196 38.29 11.72 -22.94
N PRO A 197 39.13 10.66 -22.90
CA PRO A 197 40.48 10.78 -22.40
C PRO A 197 41.31 11.74 -23.25
N SER A 198 42.33 12.33 -22.64
CA SER A 198 43.37 13.08 -23.36
C SER A 198 44.17 12.16 -24.30
N GLY A 199 44.94 12.75 -25.22
CA GLY A 199 45.80 11.98 -26.12
C GLY A 199 46.88 11.16 -25.37
N PRO A 200 47.36 10.05 -25.97
CA PRO A 200 48.46 9.27 -25.41
C PRO A 200 49.72 10.14 -25.31
N ARG A 201 50.53 9.85 -24.29
CA ARG A 201 51.74 10.63 -24.01
C ARG A 201 52.98 9.90 -24.49
N ASN A 202 54.04 10.65 -24.79
CA ASN A 202 55.36 10.11 -25.15
C ASN A 202 55.28 9.00 -26.21
N VAL A 203 54.65 9.31 -27.35
CA VAL A 203 54.57 8.36 -28.47
C VAL A 203 55.97 8.22 -29.10
N ILE A 204 56.50 7.01 -29.10
CA ILE A 204 57.82 6.63 -29.65
C ILE A 204 57.58 5.66 -30.79
N SER A 205 58.22 5.90 -31.94
CA SER A 205 58.19 5.01 -33.10
C SER A 205 59.54 4.34 -33.32
N ILE A 206 59.55 3.02 -33.41
CA ILE A 206 60.72 2.19 -33.68
C ILE A 206 60.50 1.50 -35.02
N VAL A 207 61.31 1.82 -36.03
CA VAL A 207 61.21 1.26 -37.38
C VAL A 207 62.20 0.11 -37.53
N ASN A 208 61.72 -1.05 -37.98
CA ASN A 208 62.55 -2.21 -38.27
C ASN A 208 62.20 -2.78 -39.65
N GLU A 209 63.03 -2.46 -40.64
CA GLU A 209 62.86 -2.78 -42.06
C GLU A 209 61.49 -2.35 -42.63
N THR A 210 60.52 -3.27 -42.67
CA THR A 210 59.16 -3.05 -43.18
C THR A 210 58.11 -2.91 -42.08
N SER A 211 58.52 -3.03 -40.81
CA SER A 211 57.64 -2.97 -39.64
C SER A 211 57.86 -1.68 -38.84
N ILE A 212 56.78 -1.16 -38.24
CA ILE A 212 56.82 -0.03 -37.32
C ILE A 212 56.20 -0.49 -36.00
N ILE A 213 56.95 -0.33 -34.92
CA ILE A 213 56.49 -0.55 -33.54
C ILE A 213 56.24 0.82 -32.93
N LEU A 214 55.05 1.00 -32.34
CA LEU A 214 54.67 2.21 -31.61
C LEU A 214 54.56 1.88 -30.12
N GLU A 215 55.26 2.65 -29.30
CA GLU A 215 55.15 2.61 -27.84
C GLU A 215 54.66 3.97 -27.35
N TRP A 216 53.78 3.98 -26.35
CA TRP A 216 53.29 5.21 -25.77
C TRP A 216 52.94 5.02 -24.29
N HIS A 217 52.82 6.13 -23.57
CA HIS A 217 52.30 6.17 -22.21
C HIS A 217 50.81 6.48 -22.19
N PRO A 218 50.09 6.05 -21.13
CA PRO A 218 48.69 6.39 -20.94
C PRO A 218 48.41 7.90 -20.96
N PRO A 219 47.19 8.29 -21.36
CA PRO A 219 46.69 9.66 -21.24
C PRO A 219 46.98 10.30 -19.87
N ARG A 220 47.13 11.63 -19.83
CA ARG A 220 47.24 12.34 -18.54
C ARG A 220 45.92 12.32 -17.78
N GLU A 221 44.84 12.55 -18.53
CA GLU A 221 43.46 12.48 -18.07
C GLU A 221 42.80 11.31 -18.78
N THR A 222 42.28 10.36 -18.01
CA THR A 222 41.59 9.17 -18.55
C THR A 222 40.10 9.42 -18.76
N GLY A 223 39.58 10.58 -18.32
CA GLY A 223 38.17 10.91 -18.42
C GLY A 223 37.29 10.21 -17.39
N GLY A 224 37.88 9.53 -16.40
CA GLY A 224 37.15 8.83 -15.34
C GLY A 224 36.81 7.37 -15.66
N ARG A 225 37.44 6.80 -16.69
CA ARG A 225 37.42 5.36 -17.02
C ARG A 225 38.82 4.87 -17.37
#